data_AF-A0A662Q9Z2-F1
#
_entry.id   AF-A0A662Q9Z2-F1
#
_cell.length_a   1.000
_cell.length_b   1.000
_cell.length_c   1.000
_cell.angle_alpha   90.00
_cell.angle_beta   90.00
_cell.angle_gamma   90.00
#
_symmetry.space_group_name_H-M   'P 1'
#
loop_
_entity.id
_entity.type
_entity.pdbx_description
1 polymer ?
#
loop_
_entity_poly.entity_id
_entity_poly.type
_entity_poly.pdbx_seq_one_letter_code
_entity_poly.pdbx_strand_id
1 'polypeptide(L)'
;MIEKITKWSPSQVLGVLNSIIIDWKIPAIILPSRRWFMIYLQQLNKRTEEIKKERPHPLRMKEKMEKISDRIRFVVEGLPNVSGVRAINLLRRFKTIKALANASLQELQSVEGIGEKIARDIYKVLNTEFQE
;
A
#
# COMPACT_ATOMS: atom_id res chain seq x y z
N MET A 1 -6.56 -6.49 -40.83
CA MET A 1 -6.39 -5.01 -40.87
C MET A 1 -4.91 -4.64 -40.91
N ILE A 2 -4.08 -5.17 -40.00
CA ILE A 2 -2.61 -4.97 -39.98
C ILE A 2 -1.94 -5.43 -41.27
N GLU A 3 -2.21 -6.65 -41.73
CA GLU A 3 -1.62 -7.22 -42.96
C GLU A 3 -1.89 -6.36 -44.21
N LYS A 4 -3.04 -5.67 -44.27
CA LYS A 4 -3.41 -4.79 -45.40
C LYS A 4 -2.64 -3.46 -45.39
N ILE A 5 -2.19 -3.01 -44.21
CA ILE A 5 -1.54 -1.70 -44.02
C ILE A 5 -0.02 -1.86 -44.04
N THR A 6 0.51 -2.89 -43.38
CA THR A 6 1.96 -3.08 -43.18
C THR A 6 2.57 -4.15 -44.08
N LYS A 7 1.75 -4.96 -44.77
CA LYS A 7 2.17 -6.18 -45.48
C LYS A 7 2.87 -7.21 -44.57
N TRP A 8 2.74 -7.09 -43.25
CA TRP A 8 3.34 -8.02 -42.28
C TRP A 8 2.28 -8.93 -41.69
N SER A 9 2.64 -10.20 -41.48
CA SER A 9 1.81 -11.14 -40.73
C SER A 9 1.72 -10.74 -39.26
N PRO A 10 0.65 -11.14 -38.55
CA PRO A 10 0.53 -10.94 -37.10
C PRO A 10 1.76 -11.45 -36.35
N SER A 11 2.33 -12.59 -36.76
CA SER A 11 3.53 -13.16 -36.16
C SER A 11 4.75 -12.27 -36.30
N GLN A 12 4.94 -11.61 -37.46
CA GLN A 12 6.04 -10.66 -37.66
C GLN A 12 5.91 -9.44 -36.76
N VAL A 13 4.70 -8.89 -36.64
CA VAL A 13 4.43 -7.74 -35.76
C VAL A 13 4.65 -8.09 -34.29
N LEU A 14 4.15 -9.25 -33.85
CA LEU A 14 4.34 -9.73 -32.49
C LEU A 14 5.81 -10.03 -32.18
N GLY A 15 6.58 -10.55 -33.15
CA GLY A 15 8.02 -10.77 -33.00
C GLY A 15 8.78 -9.47 -32.74
N VAL A 16 8.48 -8.41 -33.50
CA VAL A 16 9.09 -7.09 -33.29
C VAL A 16 8.71 -6.51 -31.93
N LEU A 17 7.42 -6.59 -31.55
CA LEU A 17 6.97 -6.13 -30.23
C LEU A 17 7.65 -6.88 -29.08
N ASN A 18 7.81 -8.20 -29.22
CA ASN A 18 8.50 -9.02 -28.22
C ASN A 18 9.97 -8.60 -28.08
N SER A 19 10.67 -8.29 -29.18
CA SER A 19 12.05 -7.81 -29.11
C SER A 19 12.16 -6.47 -28.36
N ILE A 20 11.23 -5.54 -28.64
CA ILE A 20 11.18 -4.24 -27.92
C ILE A 20 10.98 -4.46 -26.41
N ILE A 21 10.06 -5.36 -26.03
CA ILE A 21 9.69 -5.59 -24.63
C ILE A 21 10.77 -6.38 -23.88
N ILE A 22 11.29 -7.46 -24.49
CA ILE A 22 12.14 -8.44 -23.83
C ILE A 22 13.62 -8.08 -23.99
N ASP A 23 14.07 -7.87 -25.22
CA ASP A 23 15.49 -7.65 -25.51
C ASP A 23 15.90 -6.22 -25.15
N TRP A 24 15.11 -5.24 -25.59
CA TRP A 24 15.39 -3.82 -25.36
C TRP A 24 14.88 -3.33 -24.01
N LYS A 25 14.08 -4.15 -23.30
CA LYS A 25 13.49 -3.84 -21.99
C LYS A 25 12.71 -2.53 -21.98
N ILE A 26 12.11 -2.16 -23.12
CA ILE A 26 11.27 -0.97 -23.24
C ILE A 26 9.83 -1.40 -22.95
N PRO A 27 9.19 -0.88 -21.88
CA PRO A 27 7.82 -1.22 -21.57
C PRO A 27 6.87 -0.75 -22.68
N ALA A 28 6.15 -1.69 -23.29
CA ALA A 28 5.08 -1.40 -24.24
C ALA A 28 3.76 -1.96 -23.71
N ILE A 29 2.66 -1.25 -23.96
CA ILE A 29 1.31 -1.66 -23.55
C ILE A 29 0.47 -1.83 -24.81
N ILE A 30 -0.13 -3.02 -24.97
CA ILE A 30 -1.05 -3.30 -26.07
C ILE A 30 -2.47 -2.96 -25.60
N LEU A 31 -3.13 -2.03 -26.28
CA LEU A 31 -4.47 -1.58 -25.93
C LEU A 31 -5.48 -2.16 -26.93
N PRO A 32 -6.38 -3.08 -26.51
CA PRO A 32 -7.18 -3.89 -27.43
C PRO A 32 -8.31 -3.10 -28.12
N SER A 33 -8.61 -1.88 -27.67
CA SER A 33 -9.66 -1.05 -28.27
C SER A 33 -9.49 0.43 -27.96
N ARG A 34 -10.21 1.26 -28.72
CA ARG A 34 -10.33 2.71 -28.47
C ARG A 34 -10.84 3.02 -27.06
N ARG A 35 -11.74 2.20 -26.50
CA ARG A 35 -12.23 2.37 -25.12
C ARG A 35 -11.10 2.23 -24.11
N TRP A 36 -10.26 1.20 -24.25
CA TRP A 36 -9.11 0.98 -23.39
C TRP A 36 -8.09 2.13 -23.51
N PHE A 37 -7.87 2.63 -24.73
CA PHE A 37 -7.02 3.79 -24.96
C PHE A 37 -7.50 5.05 -24.23
N MET A 38 -8.80 5.35 -24.29
CA MET A 38 -9.37 6.50 -23.56
C MET A 38 -9.19 6.37 -22.04
N ILE A 39 -9.43 5.18 -21.48
CA ILE A 39 -9.22 4.91 -20.05
C ILE A 39 -7.74 5.09 -19.68
N TYR A 40 -6.83 4.56 -20.50
CA TYR A 40 -5.39 4.70 -20.28
C TYR A 40 -4.95 6.18 -20.26
N LEU A 41 -5.42 7.00 -21.20
CA LEU A 41 -5.14 8.43 -21.22
C LEU A 41 -5.66 9.16 -19.98
N GLN A 42 -6.87 8.82 -19.52
CA GLN A 42 -7.41 9.39 -18.27
C GLN A 42 -6.54 9.04 -17.06
N GLN A 43 -6.04 7.81 -16.98
CA GLN A 43 -5.17 7.38 -15.88
C GLN A 43 -3.78 8.04 -15.96
N LEU A 44 -3.23 8.24 -17.16
CA LEU A 44 -1.99 9.00 -17.35
C LEU A 44 -2.13 10.45 -16.90
N ASN A 45 -3.26 11.10 -17.23
CA ASN A 45 -3.49 12.48 -16.79
C ASN A 45 -3.55 12.57 -15.26
N LYS A 46 -4.30 11.68 -14.60
CA LYS A 46 -4.38 11.63 -13.13
C LYS A 46 -3.00 11.43 -12.49
N ARG A 47 -2.20 10.49 -13.00
CA ARG A 47 -0.83 10.29 -12.52
C ARG A 47 0.04 11.53 -12.70
N THR A 48 -0.11 12.25 -13.82
CA THR A 48 0.67 13.46 -14.07
C THR A 48 0.31 14.58 -13.09
N GLU A 49 -0.97 14.72 -12.74
CA GLU A 49 -1.44 15.64 -11.69
C GLU A 49 -0.96 15.24 -10.29
N GLU A 50 -0.82 13.93 -10.03
CA GLU A 50 -0.27 13.39 -8.79
C GLU A 50 1.24 13.61 -8.69
N ILE A 51 2.01 13.39 -9.77
CA ILE A 51 3.47 13.61 -9.80
C ILE A 51 3.85 15.09 -9.59
N LYS A 52 3.02 16.03 -10.08
CA LYS A 52 3.22 17.47 -9.83
C LYS A 52 3.03 17.88 -8.37
N LYS A 53 2.43 17.02 -7.55
CA LYS A 53 2.29 17.21 -6.12
C LYS A 53 3.34 16.29 -5.49
N GLU A 54 4.42 16.85 -4.94
CA GLU A 54 5.36 16.14 -4.06
C GLU A 54 4.67 15.69 -2.76
N ARG A 55 3.57 14.96 -2.88
CA ARG A 55 2.84 14.41 -1.76
C ARG A 55 3.44 13.03 -1.52
N PRO A 56 3.93 12.73 -0.30
CA PRO A 56 4.35 11.38 0.01
C PRO A 56 3.18 10.44 -0.30
N HIS A 57 3.48 9.38 -1.05
CA HIS A 57 2.47 8.36 -1.32
C HIS A 57 2.01 7.79 0.03
N PRO A 58 0.69 7.77 0.30
CA PRO A 58 0.22 7.25 1.56
C PRO A 58 0.59 5.77 1.66
N LEU A 59 1.35 5.41 2.69
CA LEU A 59 1.75 4.01 2.95
C LEU A 59 0.54 3.09 3.23
N ARG A 60 -0.62 3.68 3.56
CA ARG A 60 -1.87 2.97 3.86
C ARG A 60 -3.02 3.51 3.03
N MET A 61 -3.82 2.60 2.49
CA MET A 61 -5.12 2.93 1.90
C MET A 61 -6.09 3.32 3.03
N LYS A 62 -6.74 4.48 2.89
CA LYS A 62 -7.71 4.95 3.87
C LYS A 62 -9.07 4.30 3.61
N GLU A 63 -9.48 3.38 4.49
CA GLU A 63 -10.87 2.89 4.50
C GLU A 63 -11.80 3.94 5.11
N LYS A 64 -13.04 4.01 4.59
CA LYS A 64 -14.07 4.90 5.12
C LYS A 64 -14.69 4.27 6.36
N MET A 65 -14.18 4.62 7.54
CA MET A 65 -14.74 4.17 8.82
C MET A 65 -15.77 5.15 9.37
N GLU A 66 -16.97 4.63 9.65
CA GLU A 66 -18.10 5.41 10.20
C GLU A 66 -17.99 5.63 11.72
N LYS A 67 -17.45 4.66 12.49
CA LYS A 67 -17.36 4.75 13.95
C LYS A 67 -15.96 5.12 14.44
N ILE A 68 -15.92 5.87 15.56
CA ILE A 68 -14.67 6.24 16.24
C ILE A 68 -13.95 5.02 16.79
N SER A 69 -14.68 4.01 17.28
CA SER A 69 -14.11 2.74 17.74
C SER A 69 -13.28 2.04 16.66
N ASP A 70 -13.78 2.05 15.43
CA ASP A 70 -13.14 1.38 14.30
C ASP A 70 -11.87 2.14 13.90
N ARG A 71 -11.90 3.47 13.97
CA ARG A 71 -10.69 4.31 13.79
C ARG A 71 -9.64 4.05 14.86
N ILE A 72 -10.06 3.94 16.13
CA ILE A 72 -9.15 3.62 17.24
C ILE A 72 -8.49 2.27 17.01
N ARG A 73 -9.30 1.25 16.69
CA ARG A 73 -8.82 -0.10 16.40
C ARG A 73 -7.89 -0.14 15.19
N PHE A 74 -8.23 0.57 14.12
CA PHE A 74 -7.43 0.64 12.90
C PHE A 74 -6.03 1.24 13.14
N VAL A 75 -5.92 2.25 14.01
CA VAL A 75 -4.61 2.81 14.40
C VAL A 75 -3.79 1.77 15.15
N VAL A 76 -4.39 1.05 16.11
CA VAL A 76 -3.68 0.03 16.91
C VAL A 76 -3.30 -1.18 16.06
N GLU A 77 -4.14 -1.62 15.12
CA GLU A 77 -3.79 -2.64 14.12
C GLU A 77 -2.71 -2.17 13.13
N GLY A 78 -2.34 -0.88 13.16
CA GLY A 78 -1.18 -0.35 12.45
C GLY A 78 0.16 -0.57 13.12
N LEU A 79 0.16 -0.99 14.38
CA LEU A 79 1.39 -1.27 15.08
C LEU A 79 2.04 -2.55 14.57
N PRO A 80 3.37 -2.64 14.63
CA PRO A 80 4.10 -3.79 14.12
C PRO A 80 3.64 -5.07 14.81
N ASN A 81 3.35 -6.11 14.02
CA ASN A 81 2.95 -7.42 14.49
C ASN A 81 1.65 -7.45 15.33
N VAL A 82 0.78 -6.44 15.19
CA VAL A 82 -0.52 -6.37 15.90
C VAL A 82 -1.66 -6.76 14.98
N SER A 83 -2.22 -7.96 15.20
CA SER A 83 -3.47 -8.41 14.56
C SER A 83 -4.69 -7.78 15.24
N GLY A 84 -5.88 -7.96 14.64
CA GLY A 84 -7.10 -7.43 15.24
C GLY A 84 -7.43 -7.96 16.63
N VAL A 85 -7.12 -9.24 16.91
CA VAL A 85 -7.27 -9.81 18.26
C VAL A 85 -6.33 -9.12 19.25
N ARG A 86 -5.06 -8.93 18.87
CA ARG A 86 -4.06 -8.24 19.70
C ARG A 86 -4.44 -6.78 19.93
N ALA A 87 -4.95 -6.09 18.91
CA ALA A 87 -5.40 -4.71 19.03
C ALA A 87 -6.56 -4.58 20.04
N ILE A 88 -7.53 -5.50 19.99
CA ILE A 88 -8.63 -5.54 20.95
C ILE A 88 -8.09 -5.79 22.37
N ASN A 89 -7.15 -6.73 22.55
CA ASN A 89 -6.57 -7.02 23.86
C ASN A 89 -5.81 -5.82 24.45
N LEU A 90 -4.98 -5.17 23.62
CA LEU A 90 -4.28 -3.94 23.96
C LEU A 90 -5.26 -2.82 24.37
N LEU A 91 -6.31 -2.59 23.57
CA LEU A 91 -7.32 -1.57 23.86
C LEU A 91 -8.16 -1.91 25.10
N ARG A 92 -8.42 -3.19 25.37
CA ARG A 92 -9.09 -3.62 26.60
C ARG A 92 -8.25 -3.33 27.84
N ARG A 93 -6.92 -3.52 27.76
CA ARG A 93 -5.98 -3.23 28.84
C ARG A 93 -5.81 -1.74 29.08
N PHE A 94 -5.46 -0.98 28.03
CA PHE A 94 -5.04 0.43 28.16
C PHE A 94 -6.16 1.45 27.96
N LYS A 95 -7.32 1.03 27.44
CA LYS A 95 -8.53 1.84 27.17
C LYS A 95 -8.40 2.94 26.11
N THR A 96 -7.23 3.56 25.97
CA THR A 96 -6.97 4.64 25.00
C THR A 96 -5.64 4.43 24.28
N ILE A 97 -5.52 4.98 23.07
CA ILE A 97 -4.26 4.96 22.32
C ILE A 97 -3.16 5.71 23.10
N LYS A 98 -3.50 6.81 23.77
CA LYS A 98 -2.55 7.58 24.59
C LYS A 98 -1.96 6.74 25.73
N ALA A 99 -2.80 6.00 26.45
CA ALA A 99 -2.34 5.13 27.52
C ALA A 99 -1.50 3.96 26.99
N LEU A 100 -1.85 3.41 25.83
CA LEU A 100 -1.03 2.40 25.13
C LEU A 100 0.33 2.98 24.72
N ALA A 101 0.35 4.19 24.17
CA ALA A 101 1.56 4.88 23.73
C ALA A 101 2.54 5.16 24.87
N ASN A 102 2.01 5.42 26.06
CA ASN A 102 2.80 5.69 27.27
C ASN A 102 3.12 4.43 28.09
N ALA A 103 2.69 3.25 27.64
CA ALA A 103 2.93 2.01 28.36
C ALA A 103 4.42 1.64 28.34
N SER A 104 4.92 1.16 29.48
CA SER A 104 6.24 0.57 29.57
C SER A 104 6.33 -0.74 28.80
N LEU A 105 7.56 -1.16 28.46
CA LEU A 105 7.80 -2.43 27.77
C LEU A 105 7.20 -3.62 28.54
N GLN A 106 7.31 -3.61 29.88
CA GLN A 106 6.80 -4.66 30.75
C GLN A 106 5.27 -4.70 30.75
N GLU A 107 4.61 -3.54 30.76
CA GLU A 107 3.15 -3.47 30.66
C GLU A 107 2.63 -3.98 29.32
N LEU A 108 3.33 -3.69 28.21
CA LEU A 108 2.99 -4.24 26.90
C LEU A 108 3.10 -5.77 26.88
N GLN A 109 4.17 -6.32 27.45
CA GLN A 109 4.38 -7.77 27.56
C GLN A 109 3.33 -8.48 28.43
N SER A 110 2.70 -7.77 29.37
CA SER A 110 1.63 -8.33 30.21
C SER A 110 0.32 -8.61 29.45
N VAL A 111 0.19 -8.12 28.21
CA VAL A 111 -1.01 -8.30 27.41
C VAL A 111 -0.97 -9.65 26.69
N GLU A 112 -2.06 -10.41 26.80
CA GLU A 112 -2.19 -11.71 26.16
C GLU A 112 -1.90 -11.64 24.65
N GLY A 113 -0.96 -12.50 24.21
CA GLY A 113 -0.52 -12.58 22.82
C GLY A 113 0.56 -11.55 22.43
N ILE A 114 1.02 -10.71 23.35
CA ILE A 114 2.14 -9.77 23.17
C ILE A 114 3.38 -10.33 23.87
N GLY A 115 4.20 -11.07 23.12
CA GLY A 115 5.51 -11.52 23.61
C GLY A 115 6.57 -10.42 23.58
N GLU A 116 7.75 -10.71 24.12
CA GLU A 116 8.85 -9.75 24.23
C GLU A 116 9.22 -9.07 22.91
N LYS A 117 9.36 -9.83 21.82
CA LYS A 117 9.68 -9.29 20.50
C LYS A 117 8.65 -8.28 20.03
N ILE A 118 7.36 -8.62 20.15
CA ILE A 118 6.25 -7.76 19.70
C ILE A 118 6.20 -6.50 20.57
N ALA A 119 6.32 -6.65 21.89
CA ALA A 119 6.35 -5.51 22.81
C ALA A 119 7.50 -4.55 22.47
N ARG A 120 8.70 -5.07 22.17
CA ARG A 120 9.87 -4.25 21.78
C ARG A 120 9.61 -3.51 20.47
N ASP A 121 9.07 -4.18 19.45
CA ASP A 121 8.75 -3.56 18.17
C ASP A 121 7.72 -2.44 18.32
N ILE A 122 6.65 -2.69 19.09
CA ILE A 122 5.62 -1.68 19.41
C ILE A 122 6.24 -0.50 20.15
N TYR A 123 6.99 -0.77 21.22
CA TYR A 123 7.62 0.26 22.04
C TYR A 123 8.57 1.13 21.21
N LYS A 124 9.37 0.51 20.34
CA LYS A 124 10.30 1.20 19.44
C LYS A 124 9.55 2.16 18.51
N VAL A 125 8.50 1.71 17.82
CA VAL A 125 7.73 2.57 16.89
C VAL A 125 7.08 3.75 17.61
N LEU A 126 6.65 3.57 18.86
CA LEU A 126 5.96 4.61 19.62
C LEU A 126 6.90 5.65 20.25
N ASN A 127 8.16 5.30 20.51
CA ASN A 127 9.10 6.14 21.27
C ASN A 127 10.33 6.61 20.47
N THR A 128 10.51 6.14 19.23
CA THR A 128 11.64 6.58 18.39
C THR A 128 11.28 7.87 17.67
N GLU A 129 12.17 8.86 17.70
CA GLU A 129 12.02 10.09 16.92
C GLU A 129 12.00 9.79 15.42
N PHE A 130 11.04 10.37 14.72
CA PHE A 130 10.95 10.24 13.27
C PHE A 130 12.14 10.95 12.61
N GLN A 131 12.77 10.27 11.65
CA GLN A 131 13.79 10.81 10.76
C GLN A 131 13.30 10.57 9.34
N GLU A 132 13.28 11.61 8.51
CA GLU A 132 12.81 11.56 7.12
C GLU A 132 13.82 10.89 6.18
#